data_AF-U1ZT64-F1
#
_entry.id   AF-U1ZT64-F1
#
_cell.length_a   1.000
_cell.length_b   1.000
_cell.length_c   1.000
_cell.angle_alpha   90.00
_cell.angle_beta   90.00
_cell.angle_gamma   90.00
#
_symmetry.space_group_name_H-M   'P 1'
#
loop_
_entity.id
_entity.type
_entity.pdbx_description
1 polymer ?
#
loop_
_entity_poly.entity_id
_entity_poly.type
_entity_poly.pdbx_seq_one_letter_code
_entity_poly.pdbx_strand_id
1 'polypeptide(L)' 'PLAEPASQAAALQRLQAAFERFVAHTGALQPHFAYGALSHAEYAQAHVLHLYDHLRLIRPA' A
#
# COMPACT_ATOMS: atom_id res chain seq x y z
N PRO A 1 -2.64 4.21 -15.00
CA PRO A 1 -2.22 5.34 -14.13
C PRO A 1 -3.28 5.64 -13.08
N LEU A 2 -2.90 5.90 -11.83
CA LEU A 2 -3.84 6.39 -10.80
C LEU A 2 -4.15 7.86 -11.09
N ALA A 3 -5.42 8.24 -11.05
CA ALA A 3 -5.80 9.65 -11.14
C ALA A 3 -5.42 10.39 -9.84
N GLU A 4 -5.04 11.66 -9.95
CA GLU A 4 -4.83 12.52 -8.78
C GLU A 4 -6.12 12.63 -7.95
N PRO A 5 -6.06 12.45 -6.62
CA PRO A 5 -7.25 12.52 -5.79
C PRO A 5 -7.71 13.99 -5.65
N ALA A 6 -9.02 14.21 -5.71
CA ALA A 6 -9.60 15.56 -5.61
C ALA A 6 -9.41 16.24 -4.24
N SER A 7 -9.07 15.47 -3.19
CA SER A 7 -8.80 15.97 -1.84
C SER A 7 -7.96 14.97 -1.04
N GLN A 8 -7.39 15.42 0.09
CA GLN A 8 -6.69 14.54 1.02
C GLN A 8 -7.61 13.47 1.61
N ALA A 9 -8.88 13.81 1.89
CA ALA A 9 -9.87 12.84 2.36
C ALA A 9 -10.14 11.73 1.32
N ALA A 10 -10.28 12.11 0.05
CA ALA A 10 -10.41 11.14 -1.04
C ALA A 10 -9.16 10.27 -1.21
N ALA A 11 -7.96 10.86 -1.03
CA ALA A 11 -6.70 10.12 -1.04
C ALA A 11 -6.63 9.08 0.09
N LEU A 12 -7.02 9.47 1.30
CA LEU A 12 -7.04 8.59 2.49
C LEU A 12 -8.05 7.46 2.32
N GLN A 13 -9.25 7.75 1.82
CA GLN A 13 -10.26 6.71 1.53
C GLN A 13 -9.74 5.70 0.49
N ARG A 14 -9.05 6.17 -0.55
CA ARG A 14 -8.46 5.29 -1.56
C ARG A 14 -7.38 4.38 -0.96
N LEU A 15 -6.56 4.89 -0.04
CA LEU A 15 -5.55 4.11 0.68
C LEU A 15 -6.20 3.01 1.53
N GLN A 16 -7.23 3.34 2.31
CA GLN A 16 -7.95 2.37 3.14
C GLN A 16 -8.59 1.27 2.29
N ALA A 17 -9.26 1.64 1.19
CA ALA A 17 -9.84 0.68 0.26
C ALA A 17 -8.78 -0.24 -0.39
N ALA A 18 -7.54 0.25 -0.56
CA ALA A 18 -6.45 -0.60 -1.06
C ALA A 18 -6.03 -1.66 -0.04
N PHE A 19 -6.00 -1.32 1.26
CA PHE A 19 -5.74 -2.29 2.32
C PHE A 19 -6.83 -3.36 2.38
N GLU A 20 -8.10 -2.97 2.32
CA GLU A 20 -9.23 -3.91 2.32
C GLU A 20 -9.16 -4.87 1.13
N ARG A 21 -8.89 -4.36 -0.09
CA ARG A 21 -8.72 -5.22 -1.27
C ARG A 21 -7.54 -6.18 -1.13
N PHE A 22 -6.43 -5.73 -0.56
CA PHE A 22 -5.26 -6.59 -0.34
C PHE A 22 -5.55 -7.69 0.69
N VAL A 23 -6.19 -7.34 1.81
CA VAL A 23 -6.60 -8.31 2.84
C VAL A 23 -7.56 -9.36 2.28
N ALA A 24 -8.52 -8.95 1.45
CA ALA A 24 -9.48 -9.85 0.82
C ALA A 24 -8.89 -10.68 -0.34
N HIS A 25 -7.68 -10.38 -0.80
CA HIS A 25 -7.07 -11.08 -1.92
C HIS A 25 -6.56 -12.47 -1.50
N THR A 26 -7.13 -13.51 -2.10
CA THR A 26 -6.76 -14.92 -1.86
C THR A 26 -6.10 -15.58 -3.07
N GLY A 27 -5.87 -14.82 -4.15
CA GLY A 27 -5.20 -15.28 -5.36
C GLY A 27 -3.67 -15.35 -5.23
N ALA A 28 -3.02 -15.83 -6.28
CA ALA A 28 -1.57 -15.83 -6.35
C ALA A 28 -1.03 -14.39 -6.42
N LEU A 29 -0.10 -14.07 -5.52
CA LEU A 29 0.60 -12.80 -5.52
C LEU A 29 1.71 -12.80 -6.58
N GLN A 30 1.86 -11.68 -7.27
CA GLN A 30 3.02 -11.45 -8.13
C GLN A 30 4.26 -11.23 -7.27
N PRO A 31 5.48 -11.51 -7.78
CA PRO A 31 6.71 -11.24 -7.05
C PRO A 31 6.83 -9.75 -6.69
N HIS A 32 7.24 -9.47 -5.45
CA HIS A 32 7.60 -8.14 -4.99
C HIS A 32 8.89 -7.69 -5.70
N PHE A 33 8.94 -6.41 -6.14
CA PHE A 33 10.03 -5.91 -6.97
C PHE A 33 11.43 -6.04 -6.32
N ALA A 34 11.53 -5.86 -5.00
CA ALA A 34 12.78 -5.92 -4.26
C ALA A 34 13.07 -7.28 -3.61
N TYR A 35 12.03 -8.07 -3.35
CA TYR A 35 12.13 -9.25 -2.48
C TYR A 35 11.73 -10.56 -3.18
N GLY A 36 11.26 -10.50 -4.42
CA GLY A 36 10.83 -11.67 -5.17
C GLY A 36 9.52 -12.26 -4.63
N ALA A 37 9.40 -13.58 -4.66
CA ALA A 37 8.21 -14.26 -4.17
C ALA A 37 8.07 -14.10 -2.65
N LEU A 38 6.90 -13.63 -2.22
CA LEU A 38 6.55 -13.43 -0.82
C LEU A 38 5.21 -14.11 -0.52
N SER A 39 5.05 -14.60 0.71
CA SER A 39 3.75 -14.94 1.26
C SER A 39 2.88 -13.69 1.44
N HIS A 40 1.57 -13.87 1.60
CA HIS A 40 0.64 -12.76 1.85
C HIS A 40 1.01 -11.96 3.10
N ALA A 41 1.43 -12.65 4.17
CA ALA A 41 1.87 -12.03 5.41
C ALA A 41 3.17 -11.22 5.25
N GLU A 42 4.14 -11.71 4.45
CA GLU A 42 5.37 -10.96 4.16
C GLU A 42 5.09 -9.75 3.26
N TYR A 43 4.17 -9.88 2.31
CA TYR A 43 3.71 -8.76 1.49
C TYR A 43 3.06 -7.65 2.33
N ALA A 44 2.26 -8.03 3.33
CA ALA A 44 1.67 -7.08 4.27
C ALA A 44 2.75 -6.29 5.04
N GLN A 45 3.80 -6.97 5.50
CA GLN A 45 4.93 -6.34 6.18
C GLN A 45 5.67 -5.38 5.25
N ALA A 46 5.93 -5.79 4.00
CA ALA A 46 6.55 -4.93 3.00
C ALA A 46 5.71 -3.65 2.75
N HIS A 47 4.39 -3.76 2.63
CA HIS A 47 3.51 -2.60 2.48
C HIS A 47 3.60 -1.64 3.68
N VAL A 48 3.66 -2.16 4.91
CA VAL A 48 3.80 -1.34 6.13
C VAL A 48 5.13 -0.60 6.15
N LEU A 49 6.23 -1.27 5.79
CA LEU A 49 7.54 -0.63 5.68
C LEU A 49 7.53 0.53 4.68
N HIS A 50 7.01 0.28 3.47
CA HIS A 50 6.90 1.33 2.44
C HIS A 50 6.03 2.50 2.89
N LEU A 51 4.92 2.22 3.58
CA LEU A 51 4.06 3.27 4.14
C LEU A 51 4.83 4.15 5.13
N TYR A 52 5.57 3.53 6.06
CA TYR A 52 6.38 4.29 7.02
C TYR A 52 7.45 5.13 6.31
N ASP A 53 8.12 4.60 5.29
CA ASP A 53 9.11 5.36 4.52
C ASP A 53 8.47 6.58 3.83
N HIS A 54 7.27 6.45 3.27
CA HIS A 54 6.53 7.59 2.73
C HIS A 54 6.13 8.60 3.81
N LEU A 55 5.59 8.14 4.94
CA LEU A 55 5.16 9.02 6.04
C LEU A 55 6.33 9.81 6.63
N ARG A 56 7.54 9.24 6.67
CA ARG A 56 8.76 9.95 7.12
C ARG A 56 9.11 11.15 6.24
N LEU A 57 8.63 11.20 5.00
CA LEU A 57 8.85 12.31 4.07
C LEU A 57 7.81 13.44 4.23
N ILE A 58 6.69 13.16 4.91
CA ILE A 58 5.66 14.16 5.18
C ILE A 58 6.09 15.00 6.38
N ARG A 59 6.40 16.28 6.14
CA ARG A 59 6.69 17.23 7.21
C ARG A 59 5.39 17.91 7.67
N PRO A 60 5.21 18.17 8.97
CA PRO A 60 4.16 19.06 9.43
C PRO A 60 4.31 20.43 8.76
N ALA A 61 3.18 21.03 8.39
CA ALA A 61 3.12 22.40 7.85
C ALA A 61 3.43 23.43 8.94
#